data_AF-V4AQA8-F1
#
_entry.id   AF-V4AQA8-F1
#
_cell.length_a   1.000
_cell.length_b   1.000
_cell.length_c   1.000
_cell.angle_alpha   90.00
_cell.angle_beta   90.00
_cell.angle_gamma   90.00
#
_symmetry.space_group_name_H-M   'P 1'
#
loop_
_entity.id
_entity.type
_entity.pdbx_description
1 polymer ?
#
loop_
_entity_poly.entity_id
_entity_poly.type
_entity_poly.pdbx_seq_one_letter_code
_entity_poly.pdbx_strand_id
1 'polypeptide(L)'
;FFGVFKVAKTDIGLEHYAEKQHFKTIFPKWFKMPFNTCINIGYILVGAYWCAITTLSMENKLISVVESYLFYIFNISAAYYGAVQTLRILTQRHEFAVLDQWLTLPFFMMVFIWGLYLKYGWSPWRAAILMTLSLTSYCLTLLTPYGFEIVLGCHILWAVTGGVLAYQRYPSSHSQLNFILACLFCIGFVILKLLDLHLVQYHTVFTILSGHFLSKICDILQIYY
;
A
#
# COMPACT_ATOMS: atom_id res chain seq x y z
N PHE A 1 -7.75 20.34 16.42
CA PHE A 1 -6.78 20.00 15.35
C PHE A 1 -6.96 21.00 14.20
N PHE A 2 -5.91 21.72 13.81
CA PHE A 2 -5.94 22.86 12.87
C PHE A 2 -5.09 22.58 11.62
N GLY A 3 -5.55 21.68 10.76
CA GLY A 3 -4.89 21.36 9.48
C GLY A 3 -5.87 21.48 8.32
N VAL A 4 -5.37 21.85 7.14
CA VAL A 4 -6.19 22.05 5.92
C VAL A 4 -6.95 20.76 5.56
N PHE A 5 -6.38 19.58 5.83
CA PHE A 5 -7.00 18.28 5.57
C PHE A 5 -8.02 17.79 6.60
N LYS A 6 -8.46 18.63 7.56
CA LYS A 6 -9.53 18.26 8.52
C LYS A 6 -10.84 17.86 7.82
N VAL A 7 -11.07 18.40 6.63
CA VAL A 7 -12.27 18.13 5.82
C VAL A 7 -12.15 16.87 4.97
N ALA A 8 -10.95 16.25 4.90
CA ALA A 8 -10.75 15.05 4.12
C ALA A 8 -11.59 13.91 4.70
N LYS A 9 -12.26 13.16 3.83
CA LYS A 9 -13.03 11.99 4.26
C LYS A 9 -12.07 10.85 4.60
N THR A 10 -12.19 10.34 5.82
CA THR A 10 -11.40 9.19 6.28
C THR A 10 -12.30 8.17 6.95
N ASP A 11 -12.09 6.90 6.63
CA ASP A 11 -12.77 5.78 7.26
C ASP A 11 -12.14 5.50 8.64
N ILE A 12 -12.60 6.25 9.64
CA ILE A 12 -12.27 6.06 11.06
C ILE A 12 -13.54 5.62 11.79
N GLY A 13 -13.42 4.72 12.76
CA GLY A 13 -14.57 4.11 13.42
C GLY A 13 -14.72 2.63 13.06
N LEU A 14 -15.33 1.86 13.96
CA LEU A 14 -15.49 0.40 13.80
C LEU A 14 -16.57 0.06 12.76
N GLU A 15 -17.48 0.98 12.49
CA GLU A 15 -18.53 0.88 11.48
C GLU A 15 -17.99 0.78 10.05
N HIS A 16 -16.75 1.21 9.84
CA HIS A 16 -16.07 1.11 8.54
C HIS A 16 -15.29 -0.20 8.35
N TYR A 17 -15.32 -1.10 9.34
CA TYR A 17 -14.60 -2.38 9.29
C TYR A 17 -15.53 -3.54 9.62
N ALA A 18 -15.46 -4.61 8.83
CA ALA A 18 -16.22 -5.83 9.11
C ALA A 18 -15.67 -6.62 10.31
N GLU A 19 -14.40 -6.42 10.69
CA GLU A 19 -13.78 -7.09 11.85
C GLU A 19 -14.47 -6.62 13.13
N LYS A 20 -15.30 -7.51 13.68
CA LYS A 20 -15.98 -7.25 14.95
C LYS A 20 -15.03 -7.53 16.10
N GLN A 21 -15.27 -6.83 17.20
CA GLN A 21 -14.63 -7.09 18.48
C GLN A 21 -15.15 -8.38 19.12
N HIS A 22 -14.95 -9.53 18.47
CA HIS A 22 -15.30 -10.85 19.03
C HIS A 22 -14.40 -11.23 20.20
N PHE A 23 -13.18 -10.69 20.23
CA PHE A 23 -12.13 -11.04 21.18
C PHE A 23 -11.97 -10.04 22.33
N LYS A 24 -13.00 -9.25 22.70
CA LYS A 24 -12.89 -8.25 23.80
C LYS A 24 -12.51 -8.84 25.16
N THR A 25 -12.77 -10.12 25.36
CA THR A 25 -12.43 -10.85 26.58
C THR A 25 -10.99 -11.33 26.60
N ILE A 26 -10.35 -11.44 25.43
CA ILE A 26 -8.98 -11.97 25.26
C ILE A 26 -7.98 -10.84 25.07
N PHE A 27 -8.37 -9.79 24.33
CA PHE A 27 -7.49 -8.65 24.05
C PHE A 27 -7.85 -7.40 24.85
N PRO A 28 -6.85 -6.54 25.18
CA PRO A 28 -7.10 -5.26 25.82
C PRO A 28 -8.06 -4.37 25.01
N LYS A 29 -8.83 -3.53 25.69
CA LYS A 29 -9.82 -2.62 25.06
C LYS A 29 -9.23 -1.67 24.00
N TRP A 30 -7.93 -1.37 24.08
CA TRP A 30 -7.23 -0.55 23.10
C TRP A 30 -6.90 -1.30 21.80
N PHE A 31 -6.95 -2.63 21.80
CA PHE A 31 -6.64 -3.50 20.66
C PHE A 31 -7.93 -3.93 19.93
N LYS A 32 -8.57 -2.96 19.28
CA LYS A 32 -9.96 -3.10 18.79
C LYS A 32 -10.11 -4.02 17.57
N MET A 33 -9.08 -4.15 16.73
CA MET A 33 -9.11 -4.91 15.49
C MET A 33 -7.82 -5.74 15.37
N PRO A 34 -7.70 -6.85 16.11
CA PRO A 34 -6.48 -7.63 16.20
C PRO A 34 -5.91 -8.06 14.85
N PHE A 35 -6.72 -8.58 13.93
CA PHE A 35 -6.25 -9.06 12.63
C PHE A 35 -5.81 -7.91 11.74
N ASN A 36 -6.63 -6.87 11.58
CA ASN A 36 -6.28 -5.69 10.80
C ASN A 36 -5.08 -4.92 11.36
N THR A 37 -4.78 -5.06 12.66
CA THR A 37 -3.57 -4.49 13.28
C THR A 37 -2.35 -5.37 13.02
N CYS A 38 -2.42 -6.67 13.34
CA CYS A 38 -1.28 -7.59 13.23
C CYS A 38 -0.78 -7.74 11.79
N ILE A 39 -1.67 -7.72 10.80
CA ILE A 39 -1.28 -7.86 9.39
C ILE A 39 -0.34 -6.74 8.92
N ASN A 40 -0.36 -5.57 9.57
CA ASN A 40 0.56 -4.49 9.24
C ASN A 40 2.03 -4.85 9.50
N ILE A 41 2.30 -5.80 10.40
CA ILE A 41 3.65 -6.37 10.62
C ILE A 41 4.14 -7.03 9.33
N GLY A 42 3.25 -7.60 8.51
CA GLY A 42 3.61 -8.20 7.23
C GLY A 42 4.27 -7.22 6.26
N TYR A 43 3.82 -5.95 6.21
CA TYR A 43 4.47 -4.91 5.39
C TYR A 43 5.88 -4.62 5.88
N ILE A 44 6.06 -4.56 7.21
CA ILE A 44 7.38 -4.34 7.83
C ILE A 44 8.30 -5.51 7.52
N LEU A 45 7.82 -6.74 7.63
CA LEU A 45 8.60 -7.95 7.36
C LEU A 45 8.98 -8.06 5.88
N VAL A 46 8.04 -7.82 4.95
CA VAL A 46 8.34 -7.83 3.50
C VAL A 46 9.30 -6.71 3.13
N GLY A 47 9.10 -5.50 3.67
CA GLY A 47 10.03 -4.39 3.47
C GLY A 47 11.44 -4.71 3.99
N ALA A 48 11.55 -5.27 5.19
CA ALA A 48 12.84 -5.67 5.78
C ALA A 48 13.50 -6.81 4.98
N TYR A 49 12.72 -7.81 4.56
CA TYR A 49 13.18 -8.92 3.74
C TYR A 49 13.83 -8.42 2.45
N TRP A 50 13.13 -7.58 1.68
CA TRP A 50 13.66 -7.06 0.43
C TRP A 50 14.82 -6.09 0.62
N CYS A 51 14.86 -5.33 1.72
CA CYS A 51 16.05 -4.55 2.08
C CYS A 51 17.27 -5.46 2.28
N ALA A 52 17.11 -6.61 2.96
CA ALA A 52 18.20 -7.57 3.13
C ALA A 52 18.64 -8.19 1.80
N ILE A 53 17.69 -8.58 0.93
CA ILE A 53 18.00 -9.09 -0.42
C ILE A 53 18.73 -8.03 -1.27
N THR A 54 18.34 -6.76 -1.14
CA THR A 54 18.98 -5.64 -1.84
C THR A 54 20.43 -5.48 -1.38
N THR A 55 20.70 -5.53 -0.08
CA THR A 55 22.07 -5.48 0.47
C THR A 55 22.93 -6.60 -0.10
N LEU A 56 22.43 -7.85 -0.07
CA LEU A 56 23.15 -9.01 -0.61
C LEU A 56 23.40 -8.86 -2.11
N SER A 57 22.43 -8.33 -2.86
CA SER A 57 22.54 -8.12 -4.29
C SER A 57 23.54 -7.01 -4.64
N MET A 58 23.67 -5.97 -3.82
CA MET A 58 24.72 -4.95 -3.95
C MET A 58 26.11 -5.52 -3.69
N GLU A 59 26.30 -6.28 -2.61
CA GLU A 59 27.58 -6.91 -2.26
C GLU A 59 28.07 -7.85 -3.37
N ASN A 60 27.14 -8.59 -3.98
CA ASN A 60 27.41 -9.48 -5.11
C ASN A 60 27.44 -8.77 -6.48
N LYS A 61 27.29 -7.43 -6.52
CA LYS A 61 27.30 -6.61 -7.74
C LYS A 61 26.27 -7.04 -8.79
N LEU A 62 25.13 -7.57 -8.35
CA LEU A 62 24.01 -8.00 -9.20
C LEU A 62 23.12 -6.84 -9.65
N ILE A 63 23.14 -5.74 -8.91
CA ILE A 63 22.35 -4.54 -9.17
C ILE A 63 23.23 -3.28 -9.11
N SER A 64 22.82 -2.26 -9.84
CA SER A 64 23.43 -0.92 -9.82
C SER A 64 23.05 -0.14 -8.56
N VAL A 65 23.77 0.95 -8.31
CA VAL A 65 23.49 1.88 -7.20
C VAL A 65 22.11 2.54 -7.32
N VAL A 66 21.64 2.79 -8.55
CA VAL A 66 20.31 3.38 -8.75
C VAL A 66 19.21 2.35 -8.48
N GLU A 67 19.41 1.11 -8.92
CA GLU A 67 18.47 0.02 -8.62
C GLU A 67 18.36 -0.20 -7.12
N SER A 68 19.50 -0.26 -6.41
CA SER A 68 19.44 -0.43 -4.96
C SER A 68 18.75 0.73 -4.25
N TYR A 69 18.96 1.97 -4.68
CA TYR A 69 18.22 3.13 -4.16
C TYR A 69 16.70 2.96 -4.35
N LEU A 70 16.25 2.56 -5.54
CA LEU A 70 14.83 2.34 -5.83
C LEU A 70 14.25 1.21 -4.97
N PHE A 71 14.96 0.09 -4.86
CA PHE A 71 14.60 -1.02 -3.98
C PHE A 71 14.48 -0.57 -2.53
N TYR A 72 15.48 0.11 -1.97
CA TYR A 72 15.45 0.54 -0.57
C TYR A 72 14.32 1.51 -0.32
N ILE A 73 14.16 2.56 -1.13
CA ILE A 73 13.10 3.56 -0.92
C ILE A 73 11.71 2.92 -0.98
N PHE A 74 11.45 2.04 -1.94
CA PHE A 74 10.18 1.34 -2.04
C PHE A 74 9.91 0.47 -0.80
N ASN A 75 10.89 -0.34 -0.37
CA ASN A 75 10.72 -1.27 0.72
C ASN A 75 10.70 -0.62 2.11
N ILE A 76 11.46 0.46 2.30
CA ILE A 76 11.39 1.30 3.51
C ILE A 76 10.02 2.00 3.55
N SER A 77 9.51 2.46 2.41
CA SER A 77 8.16 3.05 2.34
C SER A 77 7.09 2.03 2.75
N ALA A 78 7.19 0.77 2.32
CA ALA A 78 6.29 -0.30 2.75
C ALA A 78 6.31 -0.50 4.28
N ALA A 79 7.50 -0.55 4.89
CA ALA A 79 7.62 -0.69 6.34
C ALA A 79 7.05 0.52 7.10
N TYR A 80 7.32 1.74 6.62
CA TYR A 80 6.79 2.97 7.20
C TYR A 80 5.26 3.04 7.06
N TYR A 81 4.73 2.63 5.91
CA TYR A 81 3.30 2.53 5.64
C TYR A 81 2.61 1.57 6.62
N GLY A 82 3.19 0.38 6.85
CA GLY A 82 2.69 -0.56 7.85
C GLY A 82 2.65 0.03 9.27
N ALA A 83 3.67 0.80 9.67
CA ALA A 83 3.69 1.47 10.96
C ALA A 83 2.58 2.53 11.08
N VAL A 84 2.37 3.35 10.05
CA VAL A 84 1.32 4.38 10.03
C VAL A 84 -0.08 3.76 10.04
N GLN A 85 -0.31 2.70 9.24
CA GLN A 85 -1.57 1.95 9.29
C GLN A 85 -1.86 1.39 10.68
N THR A 86 -0.83 0.92 11.38
CA THR A 86 -0.95 0.41 12.75
C THR A 86 -1.39 1.52 13.69
N LEU A 87 -0.77 2.69 13.60
CA LEU A 87 -1.17 3.86 14.39
C LEU A 87 -2.60 4.29 14.07
N ARG A 88 -3.00 4.32 12.80
CA ARG A 88 -4.39 4.62 12.39
C ARG A 88 -5.38 3.67 13.06
N ILE A 89 -5.12 2.37 12.99
CA ILE A 89 -6.05 1.34 13.48
C ILE A 89 -6.12 1.33 15.00
N LEU A 90 -4.99 1.44 15.69
CA LEU A 90 -4.96 1.44 17.15
C LEU A 90 -5.58 2.70 17.74
N THR A 91 -5.23 3.86 17.19
CA THR A 91 -5.63 5.15 17.78
C THR A 91 -7.00 5.62 17.30
N GLN A 92 -7.46 5.17 16.12
CA GLN A 92 -8.69 5.65 15.46
C GLN A 92 -8.72 7.17 15.30
N ARG A 93 -7.54 7.79 15.21
CA ARG A 93 -7.38 9.23 15.08
C ARG A 93 -7.35 9.65 13.63
N HIS A 94 -8.11 10.70 13.31
CA HIS A 94 -8.21 11.24 11.97
C HIS A 94 -6.84 11.62 11.38
N GLU A 95 -5.91 12.13 12.20
CA GLU A 95 -4.59 12.55 11.74
C GLU A 95 -3.78 11.41 11.11
N PHE A 96 -3.81 10.23 11.72
CA PHE A 96 -3.12 9.06 11.19
C PHE A 96 -3.85 8.47 9.99
N ALA A 97 -5.17 8.67 9.87
CA ALA A 97 -5.90 8.28 8.67
C ALA A 97 -5.57 9.16 7.47
N VAL A 98 -5.44 10.47 7.67
CA VAL A 98 -4.94 11.41 6.65
C VAL A 98 -3.51 11.05 6.26
N LEU A 99 -2.62 10.82 7.24
CA LEU A 99 -1.23 10.45 6.97
C LEU A 99 -1.13 9.13 6.19
N ASP A 100 -1.94 8.13 6.55
CA ASP A 100 -2.02 6.85 5.85
C ASP A 100 -2.40 7.03 4.37
N GLN A 101 -3.49 7.75 4.11
CA GLN A 101 -3.92 8.05 2.74
C GLN A 101 -2.84 8.84 1.97
N TRP A 102 -2.24 9.84 2.61
CA TRP A 102 -1.25 10.71 1.98
C TRP A 102 0.04 9.95 1.60
N LEU A 103 0.49 9.02 2.43
CA LEU A 103 1.67 8.17 2.15
C LEU A 103 1.39 7.06 1.15
N THR A 104 0.13 6.61 1.04
CA THR A 104 -0.27 5.59 0.07
C THR A 104 0.04 6.04 -1.36
N LEU A 105 -0.24 7.30 -1.70
CA LEU A 105 -0.09 7.82 -3.06
C LEU A 105 1.36 7.76 -3.59
N PRO A 106 2.37 8.35 -2.90
CA PRO A 106 3.75 8.29 -3.36
C PRO A 106 4.29 6.86 -3.36
N PHE A 107 3.79 5.99 -2.49
CA PHE A 107 4.18 4.58 -2.47
C PHE A 107 3.81 3.86 -3.78
N PHE A 108 2.59 4.03 -4.29
CA PHE A 108 2.19 3.52 -5.61
C PHE A 108 2.94 4.22 -6.76
N MET A 109 3.14 5.54 -6.67
CA MET A 109 3.87 6.30 -7.69
C MET A 109 5.30 5.76 -7.89
N MET A 110 5.91 5.24 -6.83
CA MET A 110 7.26 4.72 -6.87
C MET A 110 7.40 3.52 -7.82
N VAL A 111 6.38 2.67 -7.94
CA VAL A 111 6.36 1.57 -8.93
C VAL A 111 6.42 2.12 -10.36
N PHE A 112 5.69 3.20 -10.64
CA PHE A 112 5.72 3.84 -11.96
C PHE A 112 7.05 4.51 -12.27
N ILE A 113 7.62 5.25 -11.31
CA ILE A 113 8.95 5.86 -11.45
C ILE A 113 10.00 4.79 -11.73
N TRP A 114 9.90 3.64 -11.07
CA TRP A 114 10.79 2.50 -11.30
C TRP A 114 10.62 1.93 -12.71
N GLY A 115 9.40 1.68 -13.17
CA GLY A 115 9.14 1.25 -14.55
C GLY A 115 9.72 2.23 -15.59
N LEU A 116 9.59 3.54 -15.35
CA LEU A 116 10.19 4.57 -16.20
C LEU A 116 11.72 4.56 -16.15
N TYR A 117 12.33 4.28 -15.00
CA TYR A 117 13.77 4.06 -14.89
C TYR A 117 14.22 2.90 -15.78
N LEU A 118 13.51 1.77 -15.74
CA LEU A 118 13.86 0.59 -16.53
C LEU A 118 13.76 0.84 -18.04
N LYS A 119 12.81 1.68 -18.48
CA LYS A 119 12.61 2.00 -19.89
C LYS A 119 13.51 3.13 -20.41
N TYR A 120 13.70 4.18 -19.61
CA TYR A 120 14.32 5.44 -20.09
C TYR A 120 15.58 5.83 -19.31
N GLY A 121 16.08 4.99 -18.39
CA GLY A 121 17.20 5.30 -17.51
C GLY A 121 16.82 6.25 -16.38
N TRP A 122 17.76 6.51 -15.47
CA TRP A 122 17.52 7.36 -14.28
C TRP A 122 17.41 8.84 -14.64
N SER A 123 16.42 9.51 -14.04
CA SER A 123 16.30 10.96 -14.09
C SER A 123 15.78 11.46 -12.74
N PRO A 124 16.61 12.15 -11.92
CA PRO A 124 16.18 12.66 -10.63
C PRO A 124 15.06 13.70 -10.78
N TRP A 125 15.08 14.49 -11.85
CA TRP A 125 14.03 15.46 -12.16
C TRP A 125 12.69 14.78 -12.44
N ARG A 126 12.68 13.71 -13.24
CA ARG A 126 11.46 12.95 -13.51
C ARG A 126 10.88 12.35 -12.24
N ALA A 127 11.74 11.76 -11.40
CA ALA A 127 11.33 11.22 -10.11
C ALA A 127 10.76 12.33 -9.20
N ALA A 128 11.43 13.47 -9.07
CA ALA A 128 10.99 14.59 -8.24
C ALA A 128 9.64 15.17 -8.69
N ILE A 129 9.44 15.36 -10.00
CA ILE A 129 8.17 15.86 -10.56
C ILE A 129 7.04 14.87 -10.25
N LEU A 130 7.26 13.57 -10.49
CA LEU A 130 6.24 12.55 -10.26
C LEU A 130 5.90 12.40 -8.77
N MET A 131 6.89 12.45 -7.89
CA MET A 131 6.65 12.45 -6.43
C MET A 131 5.90 13.70 -5.98
N THR A 132 6.25 14.88 -6.52
CA THR A 132 5.54 16.13 -6.22
C THR A 132 4.09 16.05 -6.69
N LEU A 133 3.86 15.55 -7.91
CA LEU A 133 2.52 15.34 -8.45
C LEU A 133 1.72 14.38 -7.56
N SER A 134 2.34 13.28 -7.13
CA SER A 134 1.70 12.31 -6.24
C SER A 134 1.29 12.94 -4.90
N LEU A 135 2.20 13.64 -4.24
CA LEU A 135 1.91 14.30 -2.95
C LEU A 135 0.85 15.40 -3.06
N THR A 136 0.91 16.21 -4.13
CA THR A 136 -0.04 17.32 -4.34
C THR A 136 -1.40 16.85 -4.82
N SER A 137 -1.50 15.69 -5.46
CA SER A 137 -2.78 15.12 -5.90
C SER A 137 -3.75 14.84 -4.73
N TYR A 138 -3.23 14.63 -3.51
CA TYR A 138 -4.06 14.48 -2.32
C TYR A 138 -4.94 15.71 -2.01
N CYS A 139 -4.59 16.89 -2.52
CA CYS A 139 -5.43 18.09 -2.40
C CYS A 139 -6.83 17.91 -3.02
N LEU A 140 -7.05 16.92 -3.89
CA LEU A 140 -8.39 16.61 -4.41
C LEU A 140 -9.39 16.24 -3.29
N THR A 141 -8.90 15.71 -2.15
CA THR A 141 -9.73 15.44 -0.96
C THR A 141 -10.36 16.70 -0.35
N LEU A 142 -9.83 17.88 -0.66
CA LEU A 142 -10.37 19.16 -0.22
C LEU A 142 -11.55 19.63 -1.09
N LEU A 143 -11.68 19.08 -2.30
CA LEU A 143 -12.66 19.51 -3.30
C LEU A 143 -13.85 18.54 -3.39
N THR A 144 -13.64 17.26 -3.13
CA THR A 144 -14.69 16.23 -3.23
C THR A 144 -14.48 15.13 -2.20
N PRO A 145 -15.58 14.57 -1.61
CA PRO A 145 -15.50 13.47 -0.66
C PRO A 145 -14.95 12.16 -1.26
N TYR A 146 -14.89 12.06 -2.60
CA TYR A 146 -14.31 10.92 -3.34
C TYR A 146 -12.87 11.19 -3.82
N GLY A 147 -12.26 12.28 -3.36
CA GLY A 147 -10.99 12.75 -3.91
C GLY A 147 -9.84 11.77 -3.72
N PHE A 148 -9.81 11.05 -2.59
CA PHE A 148 -8.78 10.06 -2.33
C PHE A 148 -8.94 8.84 -3.23
N GLU A 149 -10.16 8.35 -3.41
CA GLU A 149 -10.51 7.17 -4.19
C GLU A 149 -10.20 7.38 -5.67
N ILE A 150 -10.54 8.55 -6.21
CA ILE A 150 -10.21 8.93 -7.59
C ILE A 150 -8.69 8.93 -7.79
N VAL A 151 -7.95 9.61 -6.91
CA VAL A 151 -6.51 9.75 -7.02
C VAL A 151 -5.80 8.41 -6.82
N LEU A 152 -6.25 7.60 -5.86
CA LEU A 152 -5.74 6.25 -5.64
C LEU A 152 -5.95 5.38 -6.88
N GLY A 153 -7.12 5.45 -7.52
CA GLY A 153 -7.40 4.75 -8.78
C GLY A 153 -6.40 5.13 -9.87
N CYS A 154 -6.09 6.41 -10.06
CA CYS A 154 -5.07 6.86 -10.99
C CYS A 154 -3.67 6.32 -10.64
N HIS A 155 -3.31 6.30 -9.36
CA HIS A 155 -2.01 5.78 -8.90
C HIS A 155 -1.87 4.27 -9.10
N ILE A 156 -2.94 3.50 -8.89
CA ILE A 156 -2.98 2.07 -9.20
C ILE A 156 -2.73 1.84 -10.69
N LEU A 157 -3.39 2.61 -11.57
CA LEU A 157 -3.16 2.52 -13.02
C LEU A 157 -1.71 2.84 -13.41
N TRP A 158 -1.11 3.85 -12.78
CA TRP A 158 0.31 4.15 -12.98
C TRP A 158 1.23 3.04 -12.46
N ALA A 159 0.94 2.44 -11.31
CA ALA A 159 1.70 1.31 -10.78
C ALA A 159 1.63 0.09 -11.70
N VAL A 160 0.44 -0.26 -12.20
CA VAL A 160 0.27 -1.32 -13.20
C VAL A 160 1.07 -1.00 -14.47
N THR A 161 1.03 0.25 -14.94
CA THR A 161 1.84 0.69 -16.07
C THR A 161 3.33 0.51 -15.78
N GLY A 162 3.79 0.86 -14.58
CA GLY A 162 5.16 0.62 -14.12
C GLY A 162 5.56 -0.85 -14.16
N GLY A 163 4.68 -1.74 -13.67
CA GLY A 163 4.87 -3.19 -13.73
C GLY A 163 4.95 -3.72 -15.17
N VAL A 164 4.10 -3.21 -16.07
CA VAL A 164 4.16 -3.55 -17.51
C VAL A 164 5.50 -3.15 -18.11
N LEU A 165 6.00 -1.95 -17.79
CA LEU A 165 7.31 -1.48 -18.26
C LEU A 165 8.45 -2.36 -17.73
N ALA A 166 8.36 -2.80 -16.47
CA ALA A 166 9.34 -3.71 -15.88
C ALA A 166 9.35 -5.09 -16.55
N TYR A 167 8.17 -5.67 -16.77
CA TYR A 167 8.02 -6.94 -17.47
C TYR A 167 8.54 -6.87 -18.91
N GLN A 168 8.23 -5.80 -19.65
CA GLN A 168 8.72 -5.59 -21.01
C GLN A 168 10.25 -5.49 -21.08
N ARG A 169 10.90 -5.00 -20.02
CA ARG A 169 12.36 -4.88 -19.96
C ARG A 169 13.05 -6.22 -19.72
N TYR A 170 12.47 -7.08 -18.89
CA TYR A 170 13.04 -8.38 -18.50
C TYR A 170 12.05 -9.54 -18.68
N PRO A 171 11.60 -9.80 -19.93
CA PRO A 171 10.61 -10.84 -20.17
C PRO A 171 11.22 -12.22 -19.89
N SER A 172 10.61 -12.96 -18.97
CA SER A 172 10.92 -14.36 -18.67
C SER A 172 9.69 -15.03 -18.07
N SER A 173 9.62 -16.36 -18.12
CA SER A 173 8.48 -17.09 -17.53
C SER A 173 8.34 -16.81 -16.03
N HIS A 174 9.45 -16.61 -15.32
CA HIS A 174 9.42 -16.25 -13.90
C HIS A 174 8.90 -14.83 -13.68
N SER A 175 9.39 -13.85 -14.46
CA SER A 175 8.90 -12.46 -14.40
C SER A 175 7.42 -12.36 -14.82
N GLN A 176 6.97 -13.16 -15.78
CA GLN A 176 5.58 -13.23 -16.20
C GLN A 176 4.68 -13.72 -15.06
N LEU A 177 5.07 -14.79 -14.37
CA LEU A 177 4.31 -15.31 -13.24
C LEU A 177 4.21 -14.26 -12.12
N ASN A 178 5.33 -13.64 -11.73
CA ASN A 178 5.34 -12.60 -10.69
C ASN A 178 4.46 -11.40 -11.10
N PHE A 179 4.55 -10.94 -12.34
CA PHE A 179 3.72 -9.85 -12.84
C PHE A 179 2.21 -10.19 -12.79
N ILE A 180 1.83 -11.40 -13.19
CA ILE A 180 0.43 -11.86 -13.13
C ILE A 180 -0.03 -11.94 -11.67
N LEU A 181 0.78 -12.51 -10.78
CA LEU A 181 0.47 -12.61 -9.35
C LEU A 181 0.30 -11.22 -8.73
N ALA A 182 1.23 -10.29 -8.98
CA ALA A 182 1.13 -8.91 -8.51
C ALA A 182 -0.17 -8.24 -8.99
N CYS A 183 -0.55 -8.40 -10.26
CA CYS A 183 -1.82 -7.88 -10.78
C CYS A 183 -3.05 -8.52 -10.11
N LEU A 184 -3.05 -9.85 -9.93
CA LEU A 184 -4.15 -10.55 -9.26
C LEU A 184 -4.30 -10.10 -7.81
N PHE A 185 -3.19 -9.92 -7.09
CA PHE A 185 -3.21 -9.42 -5.73
C PHE A 185 -3.59 -7.93 -5.67
N CYS A 186 -3.19 -7.10 -6.64
CA CYS A 186 -3.67 -5.72 -6.74
C CYS A 186 -5.20 -5.66 -6.90
N ILE A 187 -5.75 -6.51 -7.77
CA ILE A 187 -7.21 -6.64 -7.97
C ILE A 187 -7.87 -7.13 -6.68
N GLY A 188 -7.30 -8.15 -6.03
CA GLY A 188 -7.78 -8.68 -4.75
C GLY A 188 -7.82 -7.61 -3.66
N PHE A 189 -6.75 -6.80 -3.55
CA PHE A 189 -6.68 -5.66 -2.64
C PHE A 189 -7.84 -4.69 -2.86
N VAL A 190 -8.11 -4.28 -4.11
CA VAL A 190 -9.19 -3.35 -4.42
C VAL A 190 -10.56 -3.96 -4.10
N ILE A 191 -10.84 -5.16 -4.63
CA ILE A 191 -12.17 -5.78 -4.52
C ILE A 191 -12.50 -6.11 -3.07
N LEU A 192 -11.60 -6.75 -2.34
CA LEU A 192 -11.84 -7.18 -0.96
C LEU A 192 -12.01 -5.98 -0.01
N LYS A 193 -11.31 -4.87 -0.29
CA LYS A 193 -11.46 -3.63 0.47
C LYS A 193 -12.82 -2.97 0.20
N LEU A 194 -13.22 -2.85 -1.07
CA LEU A 194 -14.50 -2.22 -1.44
C LEU A 194 -15.71 -3.03 -0.96
N LEU A 195 -15.59 -4.36 -0.95
CA LEU A 195 -16.66 -5.27 -0.55
C LEU A 195 -16.62 -5.67 0.92
N ASP A 196 -15.74 -5.11 1.74
CA ASP A 196 -15.49 -5.56 3.13
C ASP A 196 -16.78 -5.80 3.94
N LEU A 197 -17.63 -4.77 4.02
CA LEU A 197 -18.90 -4.84 4.75
C LEU A 197 -19.95 -5.72 4.06
N HIS A 198 -19.91 -5.84 2.73
CA HIS A 198 -20.84 -6.66 1.96
C HIS A 198 -20.52 -8.15 2.09
N LEU A 199 -19.24 -8.52 2.20
CA LEU A 199 -18.79 -9.91 2.32
C LEU A 199 -19.33 -10.60 3.57
N VAL A 200 -19.62 -9.83 4.63
CA VAL A 200 -20.26 -10.33 5.86
C VAL A 200 -21.59 -11.03 5.60
N GLN A 201 -22.34 -10.62 4.57
CA GLN A 201 -23.64 -11.19 4.24
C GLN A 201 -23.53 -12.62 3.68
N TYR A 202 -22.39 -12.96 3.08
CA TYR A 202 -22.17 -14.27 2.46
C TYR A 202 -21.59 -15.29 3.44
N HIS A 203 -20.73 -14.87 4.38
CA HIS A 203 -20.20 -15.78 5.39
C HIS A 203 -19.74 -15.04 6.66
N THR A 204 -20.04 -15.62 7.82
CA THR A 204 -19.63 -15.12 9.15
C THR A 204 -18.12 -14.98 9.36
N VAL A 205 -17.27 -15.68 8.58
CA VAL A 205 -15.82 -15.60 8.69
C VAL A 205 -15.31 -14.18 8.38
N PHE A 206 -16.03 -13.45 7.53
CA PHE A 206 -15.73 -12.05 7.23
C PHE A 206 -16.03 -11.10 8.41
N THR A 207 -16.71 -11.55 9.46
CA THR A 207 -16.80 -10.77 10.72
C THR A 207 -15.59 -10.96 11.63
N ILE A 208 -14.77 -11.99 11.38
CA ILE A 208 -13.57 -12.33 12.15
C ILE A 208 -12.34 -11.84 11.40
N LEU A 209 -12.14 -12.34 10.18
CA LEU A 209 -11.02 -11.96 9.35
C LEU A 209 -11.25 -10.59 8.73
N SER A 210 -12.44 -10.30 8.20
CA SER A 210 -12.76 -9.14 7.35
C SER A 210 -12.17 -9.20 5.94
N GLY A 211 -12.90 -8.67 4.97
CA GLY A 211 -12.37 -8.40 3.63
C GLY A 211 -11.23 -7.39 3.69
N HIS A 212 -11.26 -6.43 4.63
CA HIS A 212 -10.19 -5.46 4.82
C HIS A 212 -8.86 -6.14 5.22
N PHE A 213 -8.87 -7.12 6.12
CA PHE A 213 -7.67 -7.90 6.45
C PHE A 213 -7.15 -8.70 5.24
N LEU A 214 -8.05 -9.40 4.53
CA LEU A 214 -7.65 -10.18 3.36
C LEU A 214 -7.10 -9.28 2.26
N SER A 215 -7.67 -8.09 2.08
CA SER A 215 -7.17 -7.08 1.14
C SER A 215 -5.74 -6.67 1.47
N LYS A 216 -5.36 -6.61 2.75
CA LYS A 216 -3.99 -6.30 3.17
C LYS A 216 -3.02 -7.46 2.95
N ILE A 217 -3.49 -8.71 3.04
CA ILE A 217 -2.67 -9.86 2.60
C ILE A 217 -2.36 -9.69 1.11
N CYS A 218 -3.37 -9.37 0.30
CA CYS A 218 -3.15 -9.08 -1.11
C CYS A 218 -2.21 -7.89 -1.33
N ASP A 219 -2.35 -6.82 -0.55
CA ASP A 219 -1.47 -5.65 -0.63
C ASP A 219 0.00 -6.01 -0.34
N ILE A 220 0.25 -6.82 0.70
CA ILE A 220 1.60 -7.33 1.01
C ILE A 220 2.15 -8.19 -0.13
N LEU A 221 1.31 -9.04 -0.72
CA LEU A 221 1.74 -9.95 -1.78
C LEU A 221 2.01 -9.21 -3.10
N GLN A 222 1.26 -8.16 -3.44
CA GLN A 222 1.61 -7.33 -4.61
C GLN A 222 2.90 -6.52 -4.41
N ILE A 223 3.30 -6.23 -3.17
CA ILE A 223 4.61 -5.62 -2.87
C ILE A 223 5.73 -6.65 -3.00
N TYR A 224 5.44 -7.90 -2.65
CA TYR A 224 6.41 -8.99 -2.69
C TYR A 224 6.76 -9.43 -4.12
N TYR A 225 5.77 -9.55 -5.00
CA TYR A 225 5.91 -10.02 -6.38
C TYR A 225 6.29 -8.90 -7.35
#